data_AF-A0A6V7RKC3-F1
#
_entry.id   AF-A0A6V7RKC3-F1
#
_cell.length_a   1.000
_cell.length_b   1.000
_cell.length_c   1.000
_cell.angle_alpha   90.00
_cell.angle_beta   90.00
_cell.angle_gamma   90.00
#
_symmetry.space_group_name_H-M   'P 1'
#
loop_
_entity.id
_entity.type
_entity.pdbx_description
1 polymer ?
#
loop_
_entity_poly.entity_id
_entity_poly.type
_entity_poly.pdbx_seq_one_letter_code
_entity_poly.pdbx_strand_id
1 'polypeptide(L)'
;MKKLILMLGGAALFLSGCSNAESELNDFYDEFTGSLSEEKGLAELNEQYNELEGAKASLQEELNNAEIEEINGISEELQTNTAERLELLEEERELIAGSNEAFEDAREKAEDISNEEYKKEADSLVAAMNARFDAHKTMTDTYTEALGAEQKLFEYLGEEEITQDAVDEHLNKIAEYSEPINEASETFTAETEKINQLKGEIEQILENN
;
A
#
# COMPACT_ATOMS: atom_id res chain seq x y z
N MET A 1 -47.18 -40.95 52.06
CA MET A 1 -46.69 -41.50 50.78
C MET A 1 -46.38 -40.34 49.84
N LYS A 2 -45.15 -40.35 49.32
CA LYS A 2 -44.63 -39.66 48.12
C LYS A 2 -44.71 -38.13 48.02
N LYS A 3 -43.51 -37.55 48.12
CA LYS A 3 -43.06 -36.24 47.61
C LYS A 3 -43.48 -36.04 46.15
N LEU A 4 -43.79 -34.79 45.77
CA LEU A 4 -43.57 -34.26 44.42
C LEU A 4 -43.29 -32.76 44.56
N ILE A 5 -42.02 -32.45 44.81
CA ILE A 5 -41.45 -31.13 44.52
C ILE A 5 -41.23 -31.13 43.02
N LEU A 6 -42.04 -30.39 42.28
CA LEU A 6 -41.80 -30.08 40.88
C LEU A 6 -40.74 -28.97 40.84
N MET A 7 -39.47 -29.37 40.71
CA MET A 7 -38.42 -28.47 40.22
C MET A 7 -38.70 -28.23 38.73
N LEU A 8 -39.17 -27.02 38.39
CA LEU A 8 -38.95 -26.48 37.05
C LEU A 8 -37.49 -26.00 37.02
N GLY A 9 -36.59 -26.88 36.55
CA GLY A 9 -35.24 -26.49 36.18
C GLY A 9 -35.28 -25.60 34.95
N GLY A 10 -34.75 -24.37 35.07
CA GLY A 10 -34.64 -23.43 33.98
C GLY A 10 -33.75 -23.97 32.88
N ALA A 11 -34.27 -24.02 31.65
CA ALA A 11 -33.45 -24.02 30.46
C ALA A 11 -33.15 -22.55 30.12
N ALA A 12 -32.13 -21.98 30.75
CA ALA A 12 -31.46 -20.81 30.20
C ALA A 12 -30.58 -21.34 29.06
N LEU A 13 -31.10 -21.29 27.84
CA LEU A 13 -30.35 -21.65 26.65
C LEU A 13 -29.28 -20.57 26.42
N PHE A 14 -28.04 -21.04 26.27
CA PHE A 14 -26.82 -20.28 26.02
C PHE A 14 -26.84 -19.59 24.64
N LEU A 15 -27.60 -18.50 24.50
CA LEU A 15 -27.59 -17.65 23.30
C LEU A 15 -26.58 -16.49 23.38
N SER A 16 -25.77 -16.40 24.44
CA SER A 16 -24.79 -15.32 24.65
C SER A 16 -23.44 -15.53 23.97
N GLY A 17 -23.23 -16.68 23.32
CA GLY A 17 -21.95 -17.01 22.65
C GLY A 17 -21.81 -16.38 21.27
N CYS A 18 -22.87 -16.39 20.45
CA CYS A 18 -22.85 -15.77 19.11
C CYS A 18 -22.71 -14.24 19.22
N SER A 19 -23.48 -13.60 20.10
CA SER A 19 -23.40 -12.14 20.28
C SER A 19 -22.04 -11.64 20.79
N ASN A 20 -21.27 -12.48 21.51
CA ASN A 20 -19.94 -12.11 22.00
C ASN A 20 -18.89 -12.29 20.89
N ALA A 21 -18.98 -13.37 20.11
CA ALA A 21 -18.09 -13.62 18.98
C ALA A 21 -18.25 -12.56 17.86
N GLU A 22 -19.49 -12.13 17.60
CA GLU A 22 -19.76 -11.04 16.64
C GLU A 22 -19.20 -9.71 17.14
N SER A 23 -19.28 -9.42 18.44
CA SER A 23 -18.67 -8.22 19.02
C SER A 23 -17.15 -8.23 18.88
N GLU A 24 -16.50 -9.36 19.12
CA GLU A 24 -15.04 -9.51 18.94
C GLU A 24 -14.64 -9.30 17.47
N LEU A 25 -15.39 -9.87 16.52
CA LEU A 25 -15.15 -9.67 15.09
C LEU A 25 -15.40 -8.22 14.65
N ASN A 26 -16.44 -7.57 15.19
CA ASN A 26 -16.72 -6.16 14.91
C ASN A 26 -15.62 -5.25 15.45
N ASP A 27 -15.14 -5.49 16.68
CA ASP A 27 -14.04 -4.72 17.27
C ASP A 27 -12.77 -4.84 16.40
N PHE A 28 -12.45 -6.05 15.93
CA PHE A 28 -11.37 -6.25 14.95
C PHE A 28 -11.59 -5.46 13.65
N TYR A 29 -12.80 -5.54 13.08
CA TYR A 29 -13.10 -4.91 11.80
C TYR A 29 -13.09 -3.39 11.88
N ASP A 30 -13.55 -2.83 13.00
CA ASP A 30 -13.53 -1.38 13.26
C ASP A 30 -12.09 -0.87 13.35
N GLU A 31 -11.19 -1.54 14.08
CA GLU A 31 -9.76 -1.14 14.12
C GLU A 31 -9.09 -1.29 12.75
N PHE A 32 -9.38 -2.38 12.03
CA PHE A 32 -8.86 -2.58 10.67
C PHE A 32 -9.31 -1.48 9.71
N THR A 33 -10.59 -1.14 9.69
CA THR A 33 -11.08 -0.07 8.81
C THR A 33 -10.62 1.31 9.26
N GLY A 34 -10.40 1.49 10.56
CA GLY A 34 -9.76 2.66 11.16
C GLY A 34 -8.35 2.89 10.63
N SER A 35 -7.52 1.85 10.54
CA SER A 35 -6.14 1.95 10.05
C SER A 35 -6.07 2.42 8.59
N LEU A 36 -7.00 1.97 7.74
CA LEU A 36 -7.11 2.43 6.34
C LEU A 36 -7.41 3.94 6.23
N SER A 37 -7.89 4.56 7.30
CA SER A 37 -8.21 5.99 7.32
C SER A 37 -6.96 6.87 7.37
N GLU A 38 -5.80 6.32 7.75
CA GLU A 38 -4.48 6.97 7.66
C GLU A 38 -3.99 7.04 6.22
N GLU A 39 -4.51 6.21 5.32
CA GLU A 39 -4.17 6.21 3.89
C GLU A 39 -4.92 7.29 3.09
N LYS A 40 -5.63 8.19 3.77
CA LYS A 40 -6.26 9.36 3.14
C LYS A 40 -5.18 10.27 2.60
N GLY A 41 -5.20 10.50 1.29
CA GLY A 41 -4.22 11.33 0.60
C GLY A 41 -3.47 10.58 -0.49
N LEU A 42 -3.41 9.23 -0.42
CA LEU A 42 -2.74 8.43 -1.45
C LEU A 42 -3.23 8.72 -2.87
N ALA A 43 -4.54 8.96 -3.04
CA ALA A 43 -5.13 9.30 -4.33
C ALA A 43 -4.66 10.66 -4.85
N GLU A 44 -4.52 11.65 -3.98
CA GLU A 44 -4.02 12.99 -4.33
C GLU A 44 -2.53 12.95 -4.65
N LEU A 45 -1.73 12.25 -3.83
CA LEU A 45 -0.31 12.03 -4.12
C LEU A 45 -0.10 11.33 -5.46
N ASN A 46 -0.92 10.30 -5.76
CA ASN A 46 -0.88 9.63 -7.06
C ASN A 46 -1.22 10.57 -8.23
N GLU A 47 -2.20 11.46 -8.06
CA GLU A 47 -2.54 12.45 -9.08
C GLU A 47 -1.36 13.39 -9.35
N GLN A 48 -0.77 13.96 -8.29
CA GLN A 48 0.41 14.83 -8.38
C GLN A 48 1.62 14.11 -8.99
N TYR A 49 1.88 12.85 -8.60
CA TYR A 49 2.95 12.03 -9.16
C TYR A 49 2.75 11.82 -10.68
N ASN A 50 1.53 11.52 -11.12
CA ASN A 50 1.21 11.34 -12.53
C ASN A 50 1.34 12.63 -13.34
N GLU A 51 1.01 13.79 -12.76
CA GLU A 51 1.27 15.09 -13.40
C GLU A 51 2.78 15.30 -13.62
N LEU A 52 3.61 14.95 -12.63
CA LEU A 52 5.07 15.03 -12.75
C LEU A 52 5.64 14.05 -13.80
N GLU A 53 5.13 12.83 -13.90
CA GLU A 53 5.51 11.90 -14.99
C GLU A 53 5.12 12.46 -16.36
N GLY A 54 3.97 13.13 -16.47
CA GLY A 54 3.55 13.83 -17.70
C GLY A 54 4.46 15.00 -18.06
N ALA A 55 4.90 15.78 -17.07
CA ALA A 55 5.86 16.86 -17.26
C ALA A 55 7.23 16.32 -17.70
N LYS A 56 7.74 15.28 -17.04
CA LYS A 56 8.97 14.57 -17.43
C LYS A 56 8.92 14.09 -18.88
N ALA A 57 7.82 13.45 -19.29
CA ALA A 57 7.67 12.95 -20.65
C ALA A 57 7.75 14.09 -21.68
N SER A 58 7.20 15.26 -21.35
CA SER A 58 7.26 16.44 -22.22
C SER A 58 8.69 16.99 -22.32
N LEU A 59 9.40 17.11 -21.20
CA LEU A 59 10.81 17.52 -21.17
C LEU A 59 11.73 16.55 -21.93
N GLN A 60 11.46 15.24 -21.84
CA GLN A 60 12.18 14.22 -22.62
C GLN A 60 11.90 14.33 -24.13
N GLU A 61 10.71 14.75 -24.54
CA GLU A 61 10.42 15.03 -25.96
C GLU A 61 11.21 16.25 -26.45
N GLU A 62 11.33 17.29 -25.62
CA GLU A 62 12.11 18.49 -25.92
C GLU A 62 13.61 18.19 -26.12
N LEU A 63 14.19 17.30 -25.31
CA LEU A 63 15.59 16.85 -25.45
C LEU A 63 15.93 16.33 -26.85
N ASN A 64 14.99 15.67 -27.54
CA ASN A 64 15.26 15.08 -28.86
C ASN A 64 15.58 16.10 -29.95
N ASN A 65 15.18 17.37 -29.75
CA ASN A 65 15.37 18.44 -30.73
C ASN A 65 16.20 19.60 -30.17
N ALA A 66 16.71 19.48 -28.95
CA ALA A 66 17.42 20.54 -28.24
C ALA A 66 18.85 20.73 -28.78
N GLU A 67 19.26 22.00 -28.88
CA GLU A 67 20.68 22.34 -29.04
C GLU A 67 21.42 22.17 -27.70
N ILE A 68 22.75 22.05 -27.72
CA ILE A 68 23.56 21.81 -26.50
C ILE A 68 23.28 22.85 -25.40
N GLU A 69 23.08 24.11 -25.77
CA GLU A 69 22.76 25.18 -24.82
C GLU A 69 21.39 25.02 -24.14
N GLU A 70 20.44 24.32 -24.76
CA GLU A 70 19.10 24.05 -24.24
C GLU A 70 19.07 22.78 -23.38
N ILE A 71 19.93 21.79 -23.68
CA ILE A 71 20.03 20.53 -22.93
C ILE A 71 20.31 20.78 -21.45
N ASN A 72 21.19 21.72 -21.11
CA ASN A 72 21.51 22.03 -19.71
C ASN A 72 20.27 22.51 -18.93
N GLY A 73 19.45 23.38 -19.53
CA GLY A 73 18.23 23.88 -18.90
C GLY A 73 17.20 22.77 -18.71
N ILE A 74 16.99 21.95 -19.74
CA ILE A 74 16.04 20.82 -19.68
C ILE A 74 16.52 19.76 -18.66
N SER A 75 17.83 19.53 -18.57
CA SER A 75 18.43 18.66 -17.54
C SER A 75 18.13 19.16 -16.12
N GLU A 76 18.30 20.46 -15.85
CA GLU A 76 17.99 21.05 -14.53
C GLU A 76 16.50 20.89 -14.17
N GLU A 77 15.60 21.05 -15.14
CA GLU A 77 14.16 20.84 -14.96
C GLU A 77 13.83 19.36 -14.70
N LEU A 78 14.46 18.43 -15.40
CA LEU A 78 14.32 16.99 -15.19
C LEU A 78 14.85 16.54 -13.81
N GLN A 79 15.96 17.12 -13.35
CA GLN A 79 16.48 16.89 -11.99
C GLN A 79 15.49 17.40 -10.93
N THR A 80 14.95 18.61 -11.11
CA THR A 80 13.94 19.17 -10.20
C THR A 80 12.69 18.29 -10.14
N ASN A 81 12.17 17.88 -11.30
CA ASN A 81 11.04 16.97 -11.39
C ASN A 81 11.31 15.61 -10.71
N THR A 82 12.54 15.10 -10.79
CA THR A 82 12.93 13.85 -10.12
C THR A 82 12.96 14.00 -8.60
N ALA A 83 13.44 15.14 -8.10
CA ALA A 83 13.42 15.46 -6.68
C ALA A 83 11.99 15.59 -6.14
N GLU A 84 11.10 16.27 -6.86
CA GLU A 84 9.68 16.40 -6.50
C GLU A 84 8.97 15.04 -6.46
N ARG A 85 9.24 14.14 -7.43
CA ARG A 85 8.71 12.77 -7.41
C ARG A 85 9.24 11.95 -6.22
N LEU A 86 10.49 12.16 -5.81
CA LEU A 86 11.05 11.55 -4.61
C LEU A 86 10.34 12.03 -3.33
N GLU A 87 10.08 13.34 -3.21
CA GLU A 87 9.35 13.92 -2.08
C GLU A 87 7.93 13.32 -1.96
N LEU A 88 7.17 13.24 -3.06
CA LEU A 88 5.84 12.61 -3.05
C LEU A 88 5.88 11.14 -2.65
N LEU A 89 6.92 10.40 -3.07
CA LEU A 89 7.11 9.00 -2.72
C LEU A 89 7.46 8.83 -1.23
N GLU A 90 8.16 9.80 -0.63
CA GLU A 90 8.41 9.83 0.81
C GLU A 90 7.11 10.12 1.59
N GLU A 91 6.30 11.08 1.15
CA GLU A 91 4.99 11.35 1.75
C GLU A 91 4.05 10.12 1.69
N GLU A 92 4.02 9.40 0.57
CA GLU A 92 3.26 8.16 0.42
C GLU A 92 3.72 7.09 1.42
N ARG A 93 5.04 6.95 1.64
CA ARG A 93 5.57 6.03 2.65
C ARG A 93 5.16 6.39 4.06
N GLU A 94 5.13 7.68 4.39
CA GLU A 94 4.70 8.13 5.72
C GLU A 94 3.23 7.77 5.99
N LEU A 95 2.35 7.95 4.99
CA LEU A 95 0.94 7.55 5.12
C LEU A 95 0.78 6.04 5.30
N ILE A 96 1.48 5.23 4.51
CA ILE A 96 1.42 3.76 4.62
C ILE A 96 2.06 3.27 5.94
N ALA A 97 3.14 3.90 6.40
CA ALA A 97 3.73 3.59 7.70
C ALA A 97 2.77 3.91 8.84
N GLY A 98 2.06 5.05 8.78
CA GLY A 98 1.00 5.40 9.73
C GLY A 98 -0.16 4.40 9.73
N SER A 99 -0.60 3.97 8.54
CA SER A 99 -1.60 2.89 8.40
C SER A 99 -1.14 1.59 9.04
N ASN A 100 0.13 1.17 8.82
CA ASN A 100 0.66 -0.04 9.44
C ASN A 100 0.80 0.08 10.96
N GLU A 101 1.16 1.25 11.49
CA GLU A 101 1.20 1.50 12.94
C GLU A 101 -0.21 1.41 13.54
N ALA A 102 -1.20 2.09 12.94
CA ALA A 102 -2.59 2.02 13.36
C ALA A 102 -3.19 0.60 13.23
N PHE A 103 -2.66 -0.20 12.30
CA PHE A 103 -3.10 -1.57 12.07
C PHE A 103 -2.69 -2.54 13.19
N GLU A 104 -1.74 -2.18 14.07
CA GLU A 104 -1.35 -3.02 15.21
C GLU A 104 -2.52 -3.31 16.15
N ASP A 105 -3.41 -2.34 16.40
CA ASP A 105 -4.60 -2.54 17.23
C ASP A 105 -5.52 -3.64 16.64
N ALA A 106 -5.68 -3.66 15.31
CA ALA A 106 -6.44 -4.70 14.63
C ALA A 106 -5.76 -6.08 14.74
N ARG A 107 -4.42 -6.15 14.71
CA ARG A 107 -3.71 -7.43 14.94
C ARG A 107 -4.01 -7.97 16.33
N GLU A 108 -3.95 -7.12 17.35
CA GLU A 108 -4.26 -7.50 18.73
C GLU A 108 -5.70 -8.00 18.85
N LYS A 109 -6.68 -7.29 18.26
CA LYS A 109 -8.08 -7.73 18.25
C LYS A 109 -8.30 -9.06 17.53
N ALA A 110 -7.59 -9.32 16.44
CA ALA A 110 -7.66 -10.61 15.75
C ALA A 110 -7.21 -11.78 16.65
N GLU A 111 -6.25 -11.54 17.54
CA GLU A 111 -5.79 -12.55 18.50
C GLU A 111 -6.87 -12.95 19.51
N ASP A 112 -7.66 -11.96 19.96
CA ASP A 112 -8.70 -12.10 20.98
C ASP A 112 -9.99 -12.79 20.49
N ILE A 113 -10.18 -12.96 19.18
CA ILE A 113 -11.38 -13.61 18.62
C ILE A 113 -11.45 -15.08 19.07
N SER A 114 -12.51 -15.42 19.80
CA SER A 114 -12.72 -16.74 20.38
C SER A 114 -13.35 -17.74 19.40
N ASN A 115 -14.11 -17.26 18.42
CA ASN A 115 -14.74 -18.11 17.40
C ASN A 115 -13.72 -18.46 16.30
N GLU A 116 -13.44 -19.75 16.13
CA GLU A 116 -12.44 -20.25 15.18
C GLU A 116 -12.72 -19.92 13.71
N GLU A 117 -13.99 -19.78 13.30
CA GLU A 117 -14.36 -19.36 11.94
C GLU A 117 -13.99 -17.88 11.75
N TYR A 118 -14.51 -17.01 12.63
CA TYR A 118 -14.24 -15.57 12.61
C TYR A 118 -12.75 -15.24 12.74
N LYS A 119 -12.05 -16.00 13.58
CA LYS A 119 -10.61 -15.86 13.76
C LYS A 119 -9.87 -16.16 12.45
N LYS A 120 -10.29 -17.19 11.71
CA LYS A 120 -9.68 -17.54 10.43
C LYS A 120 -9.92 -16.46 9.37
N GLU A 121 -11.10 -15.85 9.33
CA GLU A 121 -11.36 -14.70 8.44
C GLU A 121 -10.47 -13.50 8.81
N ALA A 122 -10.40 -13.14 10.10
CA ALA A 122 -9.56 -12.05 10.59
C ALA A 122 -8.06 -12.29 10.32
N ASP A 123 -7.54 -13.48 10.64
CA ASP A 123 -6.15 -13.86 10.40
C ASP A 123 -5.81 -13.81 8.89
N SER A 124 -6.76 -14.16 8.03
CA SER A 124 -6.59 -14.08 6.57
C SER A 124 -6.50 -12.63 6.09
N LEU A 125 -7.31 -11.74 6.67
CA LEU A 125 -7.26 -10.30 6.38
C LEU A 125 -5.96 -9.68 6.89
N VAL A 126 -5.52 -10.06 8.10
CA VAL A 126 -4.23 -9.64 8.67
C VAL A 126 -3.07 -10.08 7.78
N ALA A 127 -3.07 -11.34 7.34
CA ALA A 127 -2.02 -11.83 6.45
C ALA A 127 -1.98 -11.07 5.12
N ALA A 128 -3.14 -10.76 4.53
CA ALA A 128 -3.20 -10.00 3.28
C ALA A 128 -2.74 -8.54 3.46
N MET A 129 -3.12 -7.88 4.55
CA MET A 129 -2.68 -6.52 4.85
C MET A 129 -1.16 -6.43 5.04
N ASN A 130 -0.55 -7.42 5.71
CA ASN A 130 0.90 -7.49 5.87
C ASN A 130 1.63 -7.64 4.54
N ALA A 131 1.13 -8.55 3.71
CA ALA A 131 1.69 -8.76 2.39
C ALA A 131 1.55 -7.50 1.52
N ARG A 132 0.45 -6.75 1.64
CA ARG A 132 0.27 -5.44 0.99
C ARG A 132 1.29 -4.41 1.49
N PHE A 133 1.54 -4.30 2.79
CA PHE A 133 2.56 -3.39 3.34
C PHE A 133 3.97 -3.76 2.87
N ASP A 134 4.32 -5.05 2.89
CA ASP A 134 5.63 -5.53 2.43
C ASP A 134 5.82 -5.28 0.92
N ALA A 135 4.79 -5.51 0.11
CA ALA A 135 4.79 -5.23 -1.32
C ALA A 135 4.94 -3.73 -1.59
N HIS A 136 4.21 -2.88 -0.87
CA HIS A 136 4.34 -1.42 -0.97
C HIS A 136 5.74 -0.95 -0.62
N LYS A 137 6.29 -1.42 0.50
CA LYS A 137 7.66 -1.09 0.91
C LYS A 137 8.67 -1.49 -0.15
N THR A 138 8.56 -2.71 -0.68
CA THR A 138 9.45 -3.22 -1.73
C THR A 138 9.33 -2.37 -3.01
N MET A 139 8.11 -2.05 -3.41
CA MET A 139 7.83 -1.21 -4.58
C MET A 139 8.45 0.18 -4.43
N THR A 140 8.18 0.87 -3.32
CA THR A 140 8.68 2.23 -3.09
C THR A 140 10.19 2.28 -2.94
N ASP A 141 10.82 1.31 -2.25
CA ASP A 141 12.28 1.19 -2.16
C ASP A 141 12.91 1.05 -3.54
N THR A 142 12.36 0.19 -4.38
CA THR A 142 12.84 0.00 -5.75
C THR A 142 12.64 1.27 -6.60
N TYR A 143 11.49 1.94 -6.47
CA TYR A 143 11.23 3.21 -7.15
C TYR A 143 12.22 4.30 -6.73
N THR A 144 12.60 4.35 -5.46
CA THR A 144 13.60 5.33 -4.97
C THR A 144 14.97 5.08 -5.58
N GLU A 145 15.38 3.82 -5.72
CA GLU A 145 16.63 3.48 -6.42
C GLU A 145 16.56 3.85 -7.90
N ALA A 146 15.41 3.62 -8.55
CA ALA A 146 15.17 4.00 -9.94
C ALA A 146 15.26 5.53 -10.13
N LEU A 147 14.58 6.31 -9.28
CA LEU A 147 14.65 7.78 -9.31
C LEU A 147 16.06 8.29 -9.03
N GLY A 148 16.82 7.63 -8.15
CA GLY A 148 18.24 7.93 -7.94
C GLY A 148 19.12 7.64 -9.17
N ALA A 149 18.75 6.65 -10.00
CA ALA A 149 19.42 6.39 -11.27
C ALA A 149 18.99 7.39 -12.36
N GLU A 150 17.70 7.79 -12.39
CA GLU A 150 17.20 8.88 -13.26
C GLU A 150 17.90 10.21 -12.96
N GLN A 151 18.03 10.56 -11.67
CA GLN A 151 18.73 11.76 -11.24
C GLN A 151 20.17 11.81 -11.80
N LYS A 152 20.91 10.70 -11.73
CA LYS A 152 22.27 10.61 -12.27
C LYS A 152 22.32 10.73 -13.80
N LEU A 153 21.34 10.19 -14.51
CA LEU A 153 21.24 10.39 -15.96
C LEU A 153 21.05 11.87 -16.27
N PHE A 154 20.13 12.53 -15.57
CA PHE A 154 19.84 13.94 -15.83
C PHE A 154 21.01 14.83 -15.45
N GLU A 155 21.69 14.58 -14.32
CA GLU A 155 22.96 15.23 -13.97
C GLU A 155 24.00 15.08 -15.08
N TYR A 156 24.18 13.87 -15.61
CA TYR A 156 25.11 13.61 -16.71
C TYR A 156 24.76 14.38 -17.99
N LEU A 157 23.46 14.49 -18.32
CA LEU A 157 23.00 15.28 -19.46
C LEU A 157 23.29 16.78 -19.32
N GLY A 158 23.56 17.29 -18.11
CA GLY A 158 23.95 18.68 -17.89
C GLY A 158 25.46 18.95 -17.99
N GLU A 159 26.27 17.93 -18.29
CA GLU A 159 27.73 18.07 -18.40
C GLU A 159 28.17 18.63 -19.77
N GLU A 160 29.37 19.24 -19.82
CA GLU A 160 29.92 19.81 -21.07
C GLU A 160 30.25 18.73 -22.13
N GLU A 161 30.57 17.50 -21.71
CA GLU A 161 30.99 16.41 -22.60
C GLU A 161 30.09 15.17 -22.44
N ILE A 162 29.09 15.06 -23.30
CA ILE A 162 28.12 13.97 -23.32
C ILE A 162 28.48 12.96 -24.42
N THR A 163 28.37 11.67 -24.11
CA THR A 163 28.58 10.58 -25.07
C THR A 163 27.38 9.63 -25.06
N GLN A 164 27.01 9.14 -26.24
CA GLN A 164 25.90 8.19 -26.37
C GLN A 164 26.14 6.90 -25.57
N ASP A 165 27.37 6.39 -25.55
CA ASP A 165 27.71 5.17 -24.81
C ASP A 165 27.42 5.30 -23.31
N ALA A 166 27.70 6.46 -22.71
CA ALA A 166 27.40 6.72 -21.31
C ALA A 166 25.90 6.92 -21.07
N VAL A 167 25.19 7.63 -21.97
CA VAL A 167 23.72 7.74 -21.90
C VAL A 167 23.08 6.35 -21.93
N ASP A 168 23.54 5.47 -22.82
CA ASP A 168 23.04 4.10 -22.92
C ASP A 168 23.32 3.29 -21.65
N GLU A 169 24.48 3.47 -21.00
CA GLU A 169 24.79 2.84 -19.71
C GLU A 169 23.82 3.28 -18.61
N HIS A 170 23.55 4.59 -18.50
CA HIS A 170 22.58 5.14 -17.57
C HIS A 170 21.15 4.62 -17.82
N LEU A 171 20.71 4.58 -19.08
CA LEU A 171 19.39 4.06 -19.45
C LEU A 171 19.25 2.57 -19.15
N ASN A 172 20.28 1.78 -19.44
CA ASN A 172 20.30 0.36 -19.07
C ASN A 172 20.21 0.18 -17.56
N LYS A 173 20.90 1.03 -16.78
CA LYS A 173 20.83 0.99 -15.32
C LYS A 173 19.43 1.29 -14.79
N ILE A 174 18.74 2.28 -15.37
CA ILE A 174 17.34 2.61 -15.02
C ILE A 174 16.42 1.42 -15.37
N ALA A 175 16.63 0.79 -16.54
CA ALA A 175 15.80 -0.32 -17.00
C ALA A 175 15.85 -1.56 -16.09
N GLU A 176 16.95 -1.78 -15.35
CA GLU A 176 17.07 -2.88 -14.37
C GLU A 176 15.99 -2.84 -13.28
N TYR A 177 15.42 -1.67 -13.00
CA TYR A 177 14.40 -1.51 -11.94
C TYR A 177 12.97 -1.79 -12.41
N SER A 178 12.75 -1.92 -13.73
CA SER A 178 11.40 -2.09 -14.28
C SER A 178 10.73 -3.39 -13.84
N GLU A 179 11.43 -4.53 -13.92
CA GLU A 179 10.88 -5.84 -13.56
C GLU A 179 10.55 -5.94 -12.06
N PRO A 180 11.45 -5.58 -11.11
CA PRO A 180 11.12 -5.66 -9.69
C PRO A 180 9.99 -4.70 -9.25
N ILE A 181 9.90 -3.51 -9.86
CA ILE A 181 8.77 -2.59 -9.65
C ILE A 181 7.45 -3.25 -10.05
N ASN A 182 7.41 -3.87 -11.24
CA ASN A 182 6.21 -4.52 -11.74
C ASN A 182 5.79 -5.69 -10.84
N GLU A 183 6.72 -6.55 -10.42
CA GLU A 183 6.43 -7.68 -9.52
C GLU A 183 5.86 -7.22 -8.17
N ALA A 184 6.44 -6.16 -7.58
CA ALA A 184 5.95 -5.60 -6.33
C ALA A 184 4.57 -4.95 -6.49
N SER A 185 4.33 -4.25 -7.61
CA SER A 185 3.04 -3.65 -7.95
C SER A 185 1.93 -4.68 -8.19
N GLU A 186 2.24 -5.78 -8.87
CA GLU A 186 1.33 -6.91 -9.05
C GLU A 186 0.95 -7.54 -7.71
N THR A 187 1.93 -7.72 -6.82
CA THR A 187 1.70 -8.26 -5.46
C THR A 187 0.83 -7.31 -4.64
N PHE A 188 1.12 -6.02 -4.65
CA PHE A 188 0.33 -5.00 -3.96
C PHE A 188 -1.13 -5.00 -4.44
N THR A 189 -1.32 -5.08 -5.75
CA THR A 189 -2.66 -5.13 -6.38
C THR A 189 -3.41 -6.38 -5.97
N ALA A 190 -2.78 -7.56 -6.08
CA ALA A 190 -3.40 -8.84 -5.73
C ALA A 190 -3.83 -8.90 -4.26
N GLU A 191 -2.98 -8.43 -3.33
CA GLU A 191 -3.34 -8.41 -1.91
C GLU A 191 -4.41 -7.34 -1.61
N THR A 192 -4.41 -6.21 -2.32
CA THR A 192 -5.49 -5.20 -2.21
C THR A 192 -6.84 -5.76 -2.66
N GLU A 193 -6.88 -6.51 -3.76
CA GLU A 193 -8.10 -7.18 -4.23
C GLU A 193 -8.59 -8.23 -3.22
N LYS A 194 -7.67 -9.03 -2.68
CA LYS A 194 -7.98 -10.05 -1.66
C LYS A 194 -8.48 -9.43 -0.36
N ILE A 195 -7.90 -8.30 0.08
CA ILE A 195 -8.42 -7.52 1.20
C ILE A 195 -9.87 -7.11 0.95
N ASN A 196 -10.17 -6.56 -0.23
CA ASN A 196 -11.54 -6.16 -0.58
C ASN A 196 -12.52 -7.33 -0.58
N GLN A 197 -12.10 -8.52 -1.03
CA GLN A 197 -12.91 -9.72 -0.94
C GLN A 197 -13.18 -10.10 0.54
N LEU A 198 -12.13 -10.21 1.35
CA LEU A 198 -12.23 -10.62 2.76
C LEU A 198 -13.06 -9.65 3.60
N LYS A 199 -12.95 -8.35 3.34
CA LYS A 199 -13.83 -7.33 3.91
C LYS A 199 -15.31 -7.63 3.63
N GLY A 200 -15.65 -7.90 2.37
CA GLY A 200 -17.02 -8.21 1.99
C GLY A 200 -17.54 -9.52 2.60
N GLU A 201 -16.67 -10.48 2.89
CA GLU A 201 -17.02 -11.72 3.61
C GLU A 201 -17.30 -11.43 5.10
N ILE A 202 -16.46 -10.63 5.77
CA ILE A 202 -16.65 -10.21 7.16
C ILE A 202 -17.92 -9.34 7.31
N GLU A 203 -18.14 -8.38 6.41
CA GLU A 203 -19.35 -7.56 6.39
C GLU A 203 -20.61 -8.42 6.29
N GLN A 204 -20.62 -9.45 5.44
CA GLN A 204 -21.74 -10.39 5.36
C GLN A 204 -21.95 -11.18 6.66
N ILE A 205 -20.89 -11.54 7.38
CA ILE A 205 -21.00 -12.22 8.68
C ILE A 205 -21.68 -11.28 9.69
N LEU A 206 -21.27 -10.01 9.72
CA LEU A 206 -21.78 -8.99 10.65
C LEU A 206 -23.20 -8.52 10.31
N GLU A 207 -23.62 -8.55 9.04
CA GLU A 207 -24.97 -8.15 8.61
C GLU A 207 -26.04 -9.26 8.74
N ASN A 208 -25.65 -10.53 8.65
CA ASN A 208 -26.59 -11.67 8.58
C ASN A 208 -26.94 -12.30 9.94
N ASN A 209 -26.41 -11.77 11.05
CA ASN A 209 -26.68 -12.24 12.41
C ASN A 209 -27.22 -11.11 13.30
#